data_AF-A0A932U5T0-F1
#
_entry.id   AF-A0A932U5T0-F1
#
_cell.length_a   1.000
_cell.length_b   1.000
_cell.length_c   1.000
_cell.angle_alpha   90.00
_cell.angle_beta   90.00
_cell.angle_gamma   90.00
#
_symmetry.space_group_name_H-M   'P 1'
#
loop_
_entity.id
_entity.type
_entity.pdbx_description
1 polymer ?
#
loop_
_entity_poly.entity_id
_entity_poly.type
_entity_poly.pdbx_seq_one_letter_code
_entity_poly.pdbx_strand_id
1 'polypeptide(L)'
;LIAAALAVLLVTTAFWTNHYSNQWSNADFDRLTLLFYGIVPLLGLFFVWWAGWRTSSQIFALLGLALLLLVSLGSGWALNLPGDTTKGSSLFAQTAQPGLMALTDDVARFSSLRTLDPYEALVLVDVEAELRPLLGWYLRSMRQLRFVDGIDPAFLSDRAALVVADEAVGASLPGGYVGSHYPVLQRWLPTDLAGAGPLARWILLRELKTTPPTTSVVLWAREE
;
A
#
# COMPACT_ATOMS: atom_id res chain seq x y z
N LEU A 1 -23.51 35.61 1.43
CA LEU A 1 -24.41 34.78 0.60
C LEU A 1 -23.63 33.99 -0.47
N ILE A 2 -22.85 34.66 -1.35
CA ILE A 2 -22.02 33.99 -2.38
C ILE A 2 -21.07 32.93 -1.78
N ALA A 3 -20.30 33.29 -0.74
CA ALA A 3 -19.37 32.36 -0.08
C ALA A 3 -20.07 31.13 0.54
N ALA A 4 -21.26 31.32 1.12
CA ALA A 4 -22.04 30.22 1.69
C ALA A 4 -22.58 29.28 0.60
N ALA A 5 -23.08 29.83 -0.51
CA ALA A 5 -23.54 29.03 -1.65
C ALA A 5 -22.40 28.20 -2.26
N LEU A 6 -21.22 28.81 -2.43
CA LEU A 6 -20.05 28.11 -2.95
C LEU A 6 -19.49 27.05 -1.98
N ALA A 7 -19.51 27.32 -0.67
CA ALA A 7 -19.13 26.33 0.34
C ALA A 7 -20.07 25.11 0.33
N VAL A 8 -21.39 25.34 0.25
CA VAL A 8 -22.39 24.26 0.11
C VAL A 8 -22.14 23.47 -1.17
N LEU A 9 -21.89 24.13 -2.30
CA LEU A 9 -21.53 23.47 -3.55
C LEU A 9 -20.29 22.61 -3.38
N LEU A 10 -19.22 23.14 -2.80
CA LEU A 10 -17.97 22.40 -2.61
C LEU A 10 -18.16 21.15 -1.75
N VAL A 11 -18.85 21.27 -0.61
CA VAL A 11 -19.14 20.14 0.28
C VAL A 11 -20.03 19.11 -0.43
N THR A 12 -21.05 19.57 -1.14
CA THR A 12 -21.97 18.72 -1.90
C THR A 12 -21.21 17.99 -3.02
N THR A 13 -20.40 18.69 -3.80
CA THR A 13 -19.54 18.09 -4.82
C THR A 13 -18.59 17.07 -4.21
N ALA A 14 -17.90 17.39 -3.12
CA ALA A 14 -16.97 16.47 -2.47
C ALA A 14 -17.67 15.18 -2.00
N PHE A 15 -18.84 15.33 -1.37
CA PHE A 15 -19.65 14.20 -0.91
C PHE A 15 -20.12 13.32 -2.08
N TRP A 16 -20.69 13.93 -3.13
CA TRP A 16 -21.16 13.21 -4.29
C TRP A 16 -20.02 12.58 -5.10
N THR A 17 -18.86 13.23 -5.20
CA THR A 17 -17.67 12.63 -5.80
C THR A 17 -17.24 11.38 -5.06
N ASN A 18 -17.20 11.42 -3.73
CA ASN A 18 -16.87 10.24 -2.94
C ASN A 18 -17.93 9.12 -3.08
N HIS A 19 -19.21 9.47 -3.17
CA HIS A 19 -20.28 8.51 -3.36
C HIS A 19 -20.24 7.84 -4.75
N TYR A 20 -20.18 8.64 -5.81
CA TYR A 20 -20.23 8.14 -7.19
C TYR A 20 -18.91 7.49 -7.64
N SER A 21 -17.76 7.87 -7.07
CA SER A 21 -16.47 7.23 -7.40
C SER A 21 -16.45 5.73 -7.11
N ASN A 22 -17.27 5.26 -6.17
CA ASN A 22 -17.44 3.83 -5.88
C ASN A 22 -18.19 3.08 -6.99
N GLN A 23 -19.02 3.79 -7.75
CA GLN A 23 -19.87 3.24 -8.80
C GLN A 23 -19.29 3.38 -10.21
N TRP A 24 -18.24 4.18 -10.42
CA TRP A 24 -17.63 4.39 -11.75
C TRP A 24 -17.15 3.12 -12.46
N SER A 25 -16.91 2.03 -11.73
CA SER A 25 -16.53 0.73 -12.31
C SER A 25 -17.73 -0.15 -12.67
N ASN A 26 -18.94 0.20 -12.26
CA ASN A 26 -20.14 -0.62 -12.51
C ASN A 26 -20.66 -0.34 -13.92
N ALA A 27 -21.09 -1.40 -14.62
CA ALA A 27 -21.67 -1.29 -15.96
C ALA A 27 -22.96 -0.44 -15.97
N ASP A 28 -23.68 -0.44 -14.85
CA ASP A 28 -24.93 0.30 -14.66
C ASP A 28 -24.73 1.77 -14.23
N PHE A 29 -23.48 2.26 -14.23
CA PHE A 29 -23.21 3.64 -13.86
C PHE A 29 -23.85 4.61 -14.85
N ASP A 30 -24.86 5.34 -14.37
CA ASP A 30 -25.53 6.35 -15.18
C ASP A 30 -24.61 7.56 -15.40
N ARG A 31 -24.08 7.66 -16.63
CA ARG A 31 -23.20 8.76 -17.05
C ARG A 31 -23.87 10.12 -16.99
N LEU A 32 -25.21 10.19 -16.97
CA LEU A 32 -25.94 11.45 -16.82
C LEU A 32 -25.68 12.11 -15.46
N THR A 33 -25.32 11.34 -14.44
CA THR A 33 -24.91 11.91 -13.13
C THR A 33 -23.68 12.81 -13.26
N LEU A 34 -22.86 12.65 -14.30
CA LEU A 34 -21.72 13.54 -14.56
C LEU A 34 -22.15 14.97 -14.92
N LEU A 35 -23.38 15.18 -15.39
CA LEU A 35 -23.91 16.54 -15.67
C LEU A 35 -23.95 17.41 -14.42
N PHE A 36 -24.07 16.83 -13.22
CA PHE A 36 -24.01 17.59 -11.97
C PHE A 36 -22.67 18.32 -11.81
N TYR A 37 -21.56 17.77 -12.32
CA TYR A 37 -20.27 18.46 -12.29
C TYR A 37 -20.24 19.69 -13.19
N GLY A 38 -21.08 19.77 -14.22
CA GLY A 38 -21.22 20.94 -15.10
C GLY A 38 -21.92 22.13 -14.43
N ILE A 39 -22.72 21.90 -13.39
CA ILE A 39 -23.43 22.95 -12.66
C ILE A 39 -22.45 23.85 -11.88
N VAL A 40 -21.39 23.27 -11.32
CA VAL A 40 -20.37 24.00 -10.55
C VAL A 40 -19.67 25.11 -11.36
N PRO A 41 -19.08 24.83 -12.54
CA PRO A 41 -18.47 25.88 -13.36
C PRO A 41 -19.51 26.84 -13.94
N LEU A 42 -20.72 26.38 -14.28
CA LEU A 42 -21.81 27.27 -14.74
C LEU A 42 -22.19 28.31 -13.69
N LEU A 43 -22.36 27.89 -12.44
CA LEU A 43 -22.63 28.80 -11.33
C LEU A 43 -21.44 29.71 -11.04
N GLY A 44 -20.21 29.19 -11.15
CA GLY A 44 -19.00 29.99 -11.04
C GLY A 44 -18.95 31.12 -12.07
N LEU A 45 -19.22 30.80 -13.34
CA LEU A 45 -19.32 31.79 -14.43
C LEU A 45 -20.44 32.80 -14.19
N PHE A 46 -21.60 32.34 -13.74
CA PHE A 46 -22.72 33.21 -13.40
C PHE A 46 -22.35 34.22 -12.30
N PHE A 47 -21.68 33.77 -11.22
CA PHE A 47 -21.24 34.67 -10.16
C PHE A 47 -20.16 35.64 -10.61
N VAL A 48 -19.21 35.20 -11.45
CA VAL A 48 -18.20 36.07 -12.06
C VAL A 48 -18.85 37.18 -12.89
N TRP A 49 -19.83 36.81 -13.72
CA TRP A 49 -20.57 37.75 -14.54
C TRP A 49 -21.43 38.72 -13.71
N TRP A 50 -22.11 38.23 -12.67
CA TRP A 50 -23.03 39.03 -11.86
C TRP A 50 -22.35 39.92 -10.81
N ALA A 51 -21.40 39.39 -10.03
CA ALA A 51 -20.73 40.09 -8.93
C ALA A 51 -19.43 40.79 -9.34
N GLY A 52 -18.99 40.58 -10.59
CA GLY A 52 -17.75 41.09 -11.13
C GLY A 52 -16.54 40.22 -10.78
N TRP A 53 -15.49 40.34 -11.61
CA TRP A 53 -14.28 39.52 -11.56
C TRP A 53 -13.52 39.66 -10.22
N ARG A 54 -13.37 40.89 -9.71
CA ARG A 54 -12.55 41.18 -8.51
C ARG A 54 -13.14 40.57 -7.24
N THR A 55 -14.44 40.73 -7.01
CA THR A 55 -15.12 40.17 -5.83
C THR A 55 -15.13 38.64 -5.88
N SER A 56 -15.40 38.09 -7.08
CA SER A 56 -15.48 36.65 -7.28
C SER A 56 -14.12 35.98 -7.07
N SER A 57 -13.03 36.54 -7.61
CA SER A 57 -11.68 35.96 -7.46
C SER A 57 -11.21 35.94 -6.01
N GLN A 58 -11.52 36.96 -5.20
CA GLN A 58 -11.22 36.98 -3.77
C GLN A 58 -11.96 35.86 -3.02
N ILE A 59 -13.24 35.64 -3.33
CA ILE A 59 -14.04 34.59 -2.72
C ILE A 59 -13.52 33.20 -3.14
N PHE A 60 -13.21 33.00 -4.41
CA PHE A 60 -12.61 31.74 -4.89
C PHE A 60 -11.24 31.47 -4.27
N ALA A 61 -10.40 32.49 -4.11
CA ALA A 61 -9.11 32.37 -3.46
C ALA A 61 -9.25 31.96 -1.98
N LEU A 62 -10.16 32.60 -1.24
CA LEU A 62 -10.43 32.26 0.16
C LEU A 62 -10.98 30.84 0.31
N LEU A 63 -11.92 30.44 -0.56
CA LEU A 63 -12.46 29.08 -0.57
C LEU A 63 -11.39 28.04 -0.92
N GLY A 64 -10.57 28.33 -1.94
CA GLY A 64 -9.46 27.46 -2.32
C GLY A 64 -8.47 27.29 -1.19
N LEU A 65 -8.13 28.37 -0.48
CA LEU A 65 -7.25 28.33 0.68
C LEU A 65 -7.86 27.54 1.84
N ALA A 66 -9.15 27.75 2.14
CA ALA A 66 -9.86 26.98 3.17
C ALA A 66 -9.93 25.49 2.84
N LEU A 67 -10.16 25.14 1.57
CA LEU A 67 -10.17 23.75 1.11
C LEU A 67 -8.79 23.11 1.21
N LEU A 68 -7.74 23.80 0.78
CA LEU A 68 -6.36 23.34 0.92
C LEU A 68 -6.01 23.11 2.39
N LEU A 69 -6.40 24.03 3.28
CA LEU A 69 -6.20 23.89 4.73
C LEU A 69 -6.90 22.63 5.27
N LEU A 70 -8.15 22.38 4.87
CA LEU A 70 -8.90 21.19 5.27
C LEU A 70 -8.26 19.90 4.74
N VAL A 71 -7.79 19.89 3.49
CA VAL A 71 -7.07 18.75 2.89
C VAL A 71 -5.75 18.52 3.61
N SER A 72 -5.01 19.57 3.96
CA SER A 72 -3.76 19.46 4.73
C SER A 72 -4.01 18.93 6.14
N LEU A 73 -5.03 19.42 6.83
CA LEU A 73 -5.45 18.91 8.15
C LEU A 73 -5.89 17.44 8.07
N GLY A 74 -6.70 17.10 7.07
CA GLY A 74 -7.15 15.73 6.82
C GLY A 74 -5.98 14.79 6.51
N SER A 75 -5.05 15.22 5.66
CA SER A 75 -3.82 14.47 5.35
C SER A 75 -2.96 14.27 6.60
N GLY A 76 -2.77 15.32 7.41
CA GLY A 76 -2.03 15.26 8.66
C GLY A 76 -2.67 14.31 9.67
N TRP A 77 -4.00 14.32 9.78
CA TRP A 77 -4.74 13.37 10.61
C TRP A 77 -4.60 11.94 10.11
N ALA A 78 -4.71 11.73 8.79
CA ALA A 78 -4.59 10.41 8.18
C ALA A 78 -3.21 9.78 8.41
N LEU A 79 -2.14 10.58 8.51
CA LEU A 79 -0.80 10.09 8.86
C LEU A 79 -0.70 9.52 10.29
N ASN A 80 -1.62 9.91 11.19
CA ASN A 80 -1.66 9.39 12.56
C ASN A 80 -2.49 8.11 12.68
N LEU A 81 -3.29 7.76 11.67
CA LEU A 81 -4.04 6.52 11.65
C LEU A 81 -3.12 5.38 11.21
N PRO A 82 -3.26 4.16 11.78
CA PRO A 82 -2.58 2.98 11.27
C PRO A 82 -2.84 2.87 9.76
N GLY A 83 -1.78 2.88 8.96
CA GLY A 83 -1.88 2.96 7.51
C GLY A 83 -2.73 1.83 6.96
N ASP A 84 -3.84 2.18 6.31
CA ASP A 84 -4.53 1.28 5.40
C ASP A 84 -3.57 1.01 4.24
N THR A 85 -3.08 -0.23 4.13
CA THR A 85 -2.05 -0.64 3.17
C THR A 85 -2.50 -0.37 1.74
N THR A 86 -3.79 -0.20 1.47
CA THR A 86 -4.34 0.05 0.13
C THR A 86 -4.19 1.50 -0.35
N LYS A 87 -4.19 2.50 0.55
CA LYS A 87 -4.10 3.92 0.16
C LYS A 87 -2.67 4.43 0.07
N GLY A 88 -1.79 3.96 0.96
CA GLY A 88 -0.37 4.36 0.96
C GLY A 88 0.44 3.65 -0.13
N SER A 89 0.13 2.38 -0.40
CA SER A 89 0.83 1.60 -1.43
C SER A 89 0.54 2.09 -2.85
N SER A 90 -0.60 2.75 -3.09
CA SER A 90 -1.02 3.22 -4.42
C SER A 90 -0.16 4.34 -5.02
N LEU A 91 0.80 4.89 -4.27
CA LEU A 91 1.72 5.91 -4.76
C LEU A 91 3.05 5.32 -5.25
N PHE A 92 3.42 4.15 -4.74
CA PHE A 92 4.69 3.50 -5.04
C PHE A 92 4.43 2.19 -5.77
N ALA A 93 5.19 1.90 -6.82
CA ALA A 93 5.03 0.64 -7.57
C ALA A 93 5.33 -0.59 -6.69
N GLN A 94 6.15 -0.41 -5.66
CA GLN A 94 6.55 -1.46 -4.72
C GLN A 94 6.53 -0.89 -3.30
N THR A 95 5.91 -1.61 -2.38
CA THR A 95 5.84 -1.23 -0.96
C THR A 95 6.13 -2.46 -0.10
N ALA A 96 7.06 -2.30 0.86
CA ALA A 96 7.32 -3.33 1.86
C ALA A 96 6.11 -3.51 2.78
N GLN A 97 5.75 -4.75 3.07
CA GLN A 97 4.60 -5.07 3.93
C GLN A 97 5.04 -5.22 5.40
N PRO A 98 4.14 -4.98 6.38
CA PRO A 98 4.44 -5.15 7.80
C PRO A 98 4.96 -6.54 8.17
N GLY A 99 4.60 -7.57 7.40
CA GLY A 99 5.09 -8.94 7.59
C GLY A 99 6.60 -9.09 7.46
N LEU A 100 7.29 -8.18 6.77
CA LEU A 100 8.75 -8.17 6.69
C LEU A 100 9.42 -7.84 8.04
N MET A 101 8.82 -6.92 8.82
CA MET A 101 9.30 -6.64 10.18
C MET A 101 9.03 -7.83 11.09
N ALA A 102 7.82 -8.41 11.02
CA ALA A 102 7.47 -9.62 11.79
C ALA A 102 8.42 -10.79 11.48
N LEU A 103 8.74 -11.02 10.19
CA LEU A 103 9.73 -12.00 9.77
C LEU A 103 11.09 -11.74 10.44
N THR A 104 11.56 -10.50 10.43
CA THR A 104 12.87 -10.14 11.01
C THR A 104 12.89 -10.36 12.51
N ASP A 105 11.81 -9.97 13.21
CA ASP A 105 11.65 -10.17 14.66
C ASP A 105 11.58 -11.66 15.01
N ASP A 106 10.84 -12.46 14.25
CA ASP A 106 10.72 -13.89 14.48
C ASP A 106 12.03 -14.64 14.16
N VAL A 107 12.77 -14.26 13.12
CA VAL A 107 14.12 -14.82 12.88
C VAL A 107 15.04 -14.50 14.05
N ALA A 108 15.04 -13.27 14.56
CA ALA A 108 15.85 -12.88 15.73
C ALA A 108 15.43 -13.64 16.99
N ARG A 109 14.12 -13.83 17.18
CA ARG A 109 13.57 -14.63 18.27
C ARG A 109 14.01 -16.09 18.18
N PHE A 110 13.84 -16.74 17.04
CA PHE A 110 14.28 -18.13 16.86
C PHE A 110 15.79 -18.29 16.98
N SER A 111 16.57 -17.32 16.50
CA SER A 111 18.01 -17.28 16.73
C SER A 111 18.32 -17.26 18.22
N SER A 112 17.69 -16.36 18.98
CA SER A 112 17.92 -16.26 20.42
C SER A 112 17.56 -17.54 21.19
N LEU A 113 16.51 -18.25 20.76
CA LEU A 113 16.11 -19.52 21.38
C LEU A 113 17.11 -20.65 21.09
N ARG A 114 17.74 -20.66 19.91
CA ARG A 114 18.67 -21.74 19.50
C ARG A 114 20.11 -21.50 19.90
N THR A 115 20.60 -20.27 19.72
CA THR A 115 22.03 -19.94 19.91
C THR A 115 22.29 -19.03 21.10
N LEU A 116 21.25 -18.65 21.86
CA LEU A 116 21.32 -17.65 22.95
C LEU A 116 21.79 -16.25 22.50
N ASP A 117 21.92 -16.03 21.19
CA ASP A 117 22.23 -14.75 20.54
C ASP A 117 21.17 -14.51 19.43
N PRO A 118 20.47 -13.38 19.42
CA PRO A 118 19.47 -13.05 18.40
C PRO A 118 20.02 -12.90 16.97
N TYR A 119 21.35 -12.86 16.78
CA TYR A 119 21.96 -12.57 15.48
C TYR A 119 22.98 -13.61 15.00
N GLU A 120 23.13 -14.73 15.71
CA GLU A 120 24.16 -15.73 15.41
C GLU A 120 23.68 -16.91 14.57
N ALA A 121 22.38 -17.23 14.60
CA ALA A 121 21.85 -18.38 13.88
C ALA A 121 22.11 -18.30 12.37
N LEU A 122 22.33 -19.47 11.77
CA LEU A 122 22.50 -19.63 10.33
C LEU A 122 21.15 -19.44 9.63
N VAL A 123 21.07 -18.39 8.80
CA VAL A 123 19.89 -18.06 8.01
C VAL A 123 20.20 -18.27 6.53
N LEU A 124 19.53 -19.23 5.90
CA LEU A 124 19.60 -19.47 4.47
C LEU A 124 18.41 -18.80 3.79
N VAL A 125 18.67 -18.01 2.77
CA VAL A 125 17.63 -17.30 2.00
C VAL A 125 17.65 -17.80 0.57
N ASP A 126 16.57 -18.46 0.16
CA ASP A 126 16.34 -18.97 -1.19
C ASP A 126 15.06 -18.33 -1.77
N VAL A 127 15.26 -17.16 -2.37
CA VAL A 127 14.18 -16.32 -2.90
C VAL A 127 14.59 -15.75 -4.25
N GLU A 128 13.58 -15.30 -5.01
CA GLU A 128 13.76 -14.62 -6.28
C GLU A 128 14.71 -13.42 -6.16
N ALA A 129 15.49 -13.16 -7.22
CA ALA A 129 16.53 -12.14 -7.23
C ALA A 129 16.02 -10.74 -6.86
N GLU A 130 14.77 -10.40 -7.21
CA GLU A 130 14.16 -9.10 -6.88
C GLU A 130 14.00 -8.89 -5.36
N LEU A 131 13.78 -9.96 -4.58
CA LEU A 131 13.57 -9.89 -3.13
C LEU A 131 14.88 -9.88 -2.31
N ARG A 132 15.99 -10.30 -2.91
CA ARG A 132 17.28 -10.45 -2.19
C ARG A 132 17.80 -9.15 -1.59
N PRO A 133 17.81 -7.99 -2.30
CA PRO A 133 18.29 -6.75 -1.71
C PRO A 133 17.42 -6.29 -0.53
N LEU A 134 16.10 -6.48 -0.65
CA LEU A 134 15.15 -6.15 0.40
C LEU A 134 15.40 -7.00 1.64
N LEU A 135 15.38 -8.33 1.50
CA LEU A 135 15.63 -9.23 2.62
C LEU A 135 17.04 -9.09 3.19
N GLY A 136 18.04 -8.84 2.34
CA GLY A 136 19.42 -8.60 2.77
C GLY A 136 19.58 -7.35 3.60
N TRP A 137 18.83 -6.29 3.31
CA TRP A 137 18.84 -5.09 4.12
C TRP A 137 18.20 -5.31 5.51
N TYR A 138 17.07 -6.01 5.57
CA TYR A 138 16.35 -6.26 6.82
C TYR A 138 17.04 -7.30 7.71
N LEU A 139 17.59 -8.35 7.10
CA LEU A 139 18.33 -9.41 7.80
C LEU A 139 19.83 -9.10 7.95
N ARG A 140 20.29 -7.89 7.62
CA ARG A 140 21.72 -7.50 7.64
C ARG A 140 22.40 -7.69 8.99
N SER A 141 21.64 -7.70 10.09
CA SER A 141 22.19 -7.90 11.44
C SER A 141 22.59 -9.35 11.69
N MET A 142 22.07 -10.31 10.92
CA MET A 142 22.40 -11.73 11.04
C MET A 142 23.83 -11.97 10.59
N ARG A 143 24.69 -12.44 11.50
CA ARG A 143 26.11 -12.70 11.22
C ARG A 143 26.30 -13.83 10.22
N GLN A 144 25.39 -14.80 10.24
CA GLN A 144 25.42 -15.99 9.38
C GLN A 144 24.29 -15.97 8.34
N LEU A 145 24.10 -14.83 7.66
CA LEU A 145 23.17 -14.71 6.54
C LEU A 145 23.82 -15.24 5.24
N ARG A 146 23.15 -16.14 4.53
CA ARG A 146 23.58 -16.63 3.21
C ARG A 146 22.44 -16.64 2.22
N PHE A 147 22.65 -16.00 1.07
CA PHE A 147 21.79 -16.15 -0.09
C PHE A 147 22.26 -17.36 -0.88
N VAL A 148 21.34 -18.27 -1.17
CA VAL A 148 21.61 -19.51 -1.91
C VAL A 148 20.65 -19.61 -3.10
N ASP A 149 21.10 -20.27 -4.16
CA ASP A 149 20.29 -20.62 -5.32
C ASP A 149 19.88 -22.08 -5.16
N GLY A 150 18.79 -22.33 -4.43
CA GLY A 150 18.39 -23.69 -4.03
C GLY A 150 19.01 -24.16 -2.72
N ILE A 151 18.25 -24.97 -2.00
CA ILE A 151 18.62 -25.50 -0.69
C ILE A 151 19.09 -26.94 -0.81
N ASP A 152 20.30 -27.23 -0.34
CA ASP A 152 20.81 -28.59 -0.22
C ASP A 152 20.29 -29.26 1.07
N PRO A 153 19.46 -30.32 0.98
CA PRO A 153 18.91 -31.00 2.15
C PRO A 153 19.99 -31.65 3.03
N ALA A 154 21.13 -32.03 2.45
CA ALA A 154 22.24 -32.63 3.20
C ALA A 154 22.86 -31.62 4.16
N PHE A 155 22.97 -30.36 3.75
CA PHE A 155 23.48 -29.26 4.57
C PHE A 155 22.55 -28.92 5.74
N LEU A 156 21.23 -29.04 5.55
CA LEU A 156 20.23 -28.81 6.60
C LEU A 156 20.14 -29.93 7.63
N SER A 157 20.48 -31.16 7.25
CA SER A 157 20.42 -32.32 8.15
C SER A 157 21.47 -32.23 9.26
N ASP A 158 22.63 -31.62 8.95
CA ASP A 158 23.78 -31.48 9.87
C ASP A 158 23.68 -30.22 10.76
N ARG A 159 22.83 -29.23 10.41
CA ARG A 159 22.73 -27.95 11.14
C ARG A 159 21.30 -27.47 11.30
N ALA A 160 20.95 -27.00 12.50
CA ALA A 160 19.67 -26.35 12.78
C ALA A 160 19.59 -24.94 12.17
N ALA A 161 19.51 -24.84 10.85
CA ALA A 161 19.39 -23.58 10.13
C ALA A 161 17.94 -23.06 10.10
N LEU A 162 17.79 -21.74 10.05
CA LEU A 162 16.55 -21.06 9.69
C LEU A 162 16.55 -20.86 8.18
N VAL A 163 15.43 -21.15 7.53
CA VAL A 163 15.31 -21.06 6.07
C VAL A 163 14.22 -20.08 5.71
N VAL A 164 14.54 -19.07 4.90
CA VAL A 164 13.58 -18.13 4.34
C VAL A 164 13.46 -18.42 2.85
N ALA A 165 12.34 -18.98 2.43
CA ALA A 165 12.15 -19.42 1.05
C ALA A 165 10.68 -19.32 0.61
N ASP A 166 10.43 -19.55 -0.68
CA ASP A 166 9.05 -19.72 -1.18
C ASP A 166 8.41 -21.00 -0.64
N GLU A 167 7.08 -21.07 -0.65
CA GLU A 167 6.30 -22.22 -0.16
C GLU A 167 6.65 -23.51 -0.91
N ALA A 168 6.97 -23.41 -2.21
CA ALA A 168 7.36 -24.54 -3.03
C ALA A 168 8.60 -25.31 -2.50
N VAL A 169 9.46 -24.64 -1.74
CA VAL A 169 10.67 -25.24 -1.15
C VAL A 169 10.34 -26.12 0.05
N GLY A 170 9.17 -25.95 0.68
CA GLY A 170 8.77 -26.75 1.84
C GLY A 170 8.81 -28.27 1.60
N ALA A 171 8.48 -28.70 0.37
CA ALA A 171 8.48 -30.12 0.00
C ALA A 171 9.89 -30.74 -0.14
N SER A 172 10.93 -29.92 -0.36
CA SER A 172 12.32 -30.38 -0.47
C SER A 172 13.10 -30.30 0.85
N LEU A 173 12.52 -29.68 1.88
CA LEU A 173 13.13 -29.62 3.20
C LEU A 173 13.09 -31.00 3.89
N PRO A 174 14.13 -31.36 4.64
CA PRO A 174 14.10 -32.56 5.47
C PRO A 174 12.99 -32.49 6.52
N GLY A 175 12.57 -33.64 7.05
CA GLY A 175 11.47 -33.72 8.01
C GLY A 175 11.68 -32.85 9.26
N GLY A 176 10.58 -32.35 9.82
CA GLY A 176 10.58 -31.56 11.05
C GLY A 176 10.70 -30.05 10.85
N TYR A 177 10.58 -29.51 9.63
CA TYR A 177 10.49 -28.06 9.44
C TYR A 177 9.03 -27.58 9.48
N VAL A 178 8.77 -26.53 10.26
CA VAL A 178 7.47 -25.86 10.35
C VAL A 178 7.59 -24.47 9.72
N GLY A 179 6.67 -24.17 8.81
CA GLY A 179 6.62 -22.92 8.06
C GLY A 179 5.64 -21.90 8.64
N SER A 180 6.01 -20.62 8.61
CA SER A 180 5.09 -19.49 8.84
C SER A 180 5.17 -18.50 7.68
N HIS A 181 4.03 -18.01 7.21
CA HIS A 181 3.93 -17.14 6.04
C HIS A 181 4.03 -15.67 6.43
N TYR A 182 4.88 -14.92 5.72
CA TYR A 182 5.07 -13.50 5.92
C TYR A 182 4.84 -12.75 4.60
N PRO A 183 3.89 -11.81 4.53
CA PRO A 183 3.79 -10.90 3.40
C PRO A 183 4.98 -9.95 3.43
N VAL A 184 5.79 -9.92 2.36
CA VAL A 184 7.04 -9.14 2.32
C VAL A 184 6.93 -7.96 1.39
N LEU A 185 6.39 -8.17 0.19
CA LEU A 185 6.37 -7.16 -0.86
C LEU A 185 4.99 -7.09 -1.50
N GLN A 186 4.47 -5.90 -1.65
CA GLN A 186 3.30 -5.65 -2.47
C GLN A 186 3.73 -4.86 -3.70
N ARG A 187 3.37 -5.36 -4.88
CA ARG A 187 3.71 -4.75 -6.16
C ARG A 187 2.44 -4.47 -6.94
N TRP A 188 2.37 -3.30 -7.56
CA TRP A 188 1.29 -2.94 -8.46
C TRP A 188 1.79 -1.91 -9.47
N LEU A 189 1.21 -1.91 -10.67
CA LEU A 189 1.49 -0.95 -11.72
C LEU A 189 0.18 -0.31 -12.21
N PRO A 190 0.19 0.95 -12.68
CA PRO A 190 -0.98 1.56 -13.31
C PRO A 190 -1.49 0.78 -14.53
N THR A 191 -0.61 0.04 -15.20
CA THR A 191 -0.95 -0.85 -16.33
C THR A 191 -1.83 -2.03 -15.91
N ASP A 192 -1.84 -2.39 -14.62
CA ASP A 192 -2.62 -3.50 -14.08
C ASP A 192 -4.08 -3.09 -13.83
N LEU A 193 -4.39 -1.79 -13.88
CA LEU A 193 -5.74 -1.27 -13.74
C LEU A 193 -6.54 -1.48 -15.03
N ALA A 194 -7.38 -2.52 -15.04
CA ALA A 194 -8.27 -2.79 -16.16
C ALA A 194 -9.43 -1.77 -16.22
N GLY A 195 -9.40 -0.88 -17.21
CA GLY A 195 -10.51 -0.01 -17.58
C GLY A 195 -10.43 1.44 -17.07
N ALA A 196 -11.24 2.31 -17.67
CA ALA A 196 -11.20 3.75 -17.42
C ALA A 196 -11.68 4.15 -16.01
N GLY A 197 -12.58 3.38 -15.39
CA GLY A 197 -13.12 3.66 -14.05
C GLY A 197 -12.07 3.53 -12.93
N PRO A 198 -11.41 2.37 -12.79
CA PRO A 198 -10.33 2.19 -11.82
C PRO A 198 -9.16 3.16 -12.03
N LEU A 199 -8.82 3.46 -13.28
CA LEU A 199 -7.78 4.43 -13.62
C LEU A 199 -8.18 5.86 -13.21
N ALA A 200 -9.41 6.29 -13.51
CA ALA A 200 -9.91 7.60 -13.08
C ALA A 200 -9.95 7.72 -11.56
N ARG A 201 -10.32 6.65 -10.85
CA ARG A 201 -10.29 6.59 -9.39
C ARG A 201 -8.86 6.74 -8.86
N TRP A 202 -7.90 6.03 -9.44
CA TRP A 202 -6.51 6.17 -9.02
C TRP A 202 -5.96 7.58 -9.31
N ILE A 203 -6.26 8.18 -10.46
CA ILE A 203 -5.81 9.55 -10.77
C ILE A 203 -6.39 10.57 -9.78
N LEU A 204 -7.70 10.50 -9.51
CA LEU A 204 -8.43 11.51 -8.73
C LEU A 204 -8.32 11.29 -7.22
N LEU A 205 -8.40 10.05 -6.75
CA LEU A 205 -8.46 9.69 -5.34
C LEU A 205 -7.18 9.01 -4.84
N ARG A 206 -6.29 8.56 -5.72
CA ARG A 206 -5.11 7.74 -5.37
C ARG A 206 -5.51 6.49 -4.59
N GLU A 207 -6.62 5.87 -4.96
CA GLU A 207 -7.11 4.66 -4.31
C GLU A 207 -7.17 3.48 -5.27
N LEU A 208 -6.71 2.31 -4.79
CA LEU A 208 -6.84 1.03 -5.45
C LEU A 208 -8.07 0.31 -4.88
N LYS A 209 -9.04 -0.04 -5.74
CA LYS A 209 -10.27 -0.73 -5.31
C LYS A 209 -10.01 -2.21 -4.98
N THR A 210 -9.02 -2.81 -5.63
CA THR A 210 -8.60 -4.20 -5.42
C THR A 210 -7.24 -4.21 -4.74
N THR A 211 -7.09 -5.02 -3.69
CA THR A 211 -5.80 -5.23 -3.03
C THR A 211 -4.81 -5.82 -4.05
N PRO A 212 -3.68 -5.15 -4.29
CA PRO A 212 -2.66 -5.70 -5.17
C PRO A 212 -2.10 -7.04 -4.70
N PRO A 213 -1.60 -7.87 -5.64
CA PRO A 213 -0.93 -9.12 -5.27
C PRO A 213 0.23 -8.84 -4.31
N THR A 214 0.30 -9.67 -3.29
CA THR A 214 1.34 -9.58 -2.26
C THR A 214 2.22 -10.82 -2.36
N THR A 215 3.51 -10.61 -2.55
CA THR A 215 4.52 -11.65 -2.52
C THR A 215 4.83 -11.98 -1.06
N SER A 216 4.60 -13.24 -0.70
CA SER A 216 4.92 -13.79 0.61
C SER A 216 6.17 -14.65 0.56
N VAL A 217 6.87 -14.73 1.68
CA VAL A 217 7.93 -15.72 1.92
C VAL A 217 7.56 -16.55 3.14
N VAL A 218 8.08 -17.76 3.22
CA VAL A 218 7.88 -18.66 4.34
C VAL A 218 9.18 -18.74 5.15
N LEU A 219 9.07 -18.51 6.46
CA LEU A 219 10.12 -18.85 7.41
C LEU A 219 9.92 -20.29 7.85
N TRP A 220 10.86 -21.14 7.49
CA TRP A 220 10.92 -22.53 7.92
C TRP A 220 11.90 -22.66 9.08
N ALA A 221 11.40 -23.16 10.20
CA ALA A 221 12.17 -23.48 11.38
C ALA A 221 12.02 -24.96 11.73
N ARG A 222 13.14 -25.64 11.95
CA ARG A 222 13.16 -27.00 12.51
C ARG A 222 12.49 -27.09 13.90
N GLU A 223 11.54 -27.99 14.06
CA GLU A 223 10.98 -28.47 15.31
C GLU A 223 12.05 -29.32 16.01
N GLU A 224 12.30 -29.04 17.30
CA GLU A 224 13.25 -29.79 18.15
C GLU A 224 12.53 -30.87 18.95
#